data_AF-A0A382KG43-F1
#
_entry.id   AF-A0A382KG43-F1
#
_cell.length_a   1.000
_cell.length_b   1.000
_cell.length_c   1.000
_cell.angle_alpha   90.00
_cell.angle_beta   90.00
_cell.angle_gamma   90.00
#
_symmetry.space_group_name_H-M   'P 1'
#
loop_
_entity.id
_entity.type
_entity.pdbx_description
1 polymer ?
#
loop_
_entity_poly.entity_id
_entity_poly.type
_entity_poly.pdbx_seq_one_letter_code
_entity_poly.pdbx_strand_id
1 'polypeptide(L)'
;MFRKNIITTLFALFFFTTLSAQEAESEAMNEKIKGKIQICVSCHGEQGATIMPVYPILAGQNFYYAYVQLKDLKSGLRKNEIMAAMVQDLEKDEMKLLAGHFSEQAWPETKHKSDAGKTDIAKMAIDAGQCVQCHRGGFEGE
;
A
#
# COMPACT_ATOMS: atom_id res chain seq x y z
N MET A 1 33.10 37.98 12.85
CA MET A 1 33.08 36.51 12.66
C MET A 1 32.12 35.77 13.61
N PHE A 2 31.85 36.27 14.82
CA PHE A 2 31.03 35.61 15.85
C PHE A 2 29.50 35.47 15.58
N ARG A 3 28.89 36.35 14.78
CA ARG A 3 27.44 36.33 14.49
C ARG A 3 26.99 35.18 13.57
N LYS A 4 27.89 34.63 12.73
CA LYS A 4 27.56 33.54 11.80
C LYS A 4 27.34 32.22 12.54
N ASN A 5 28.11 31.94 13.60
CA ASN A 5 27.99 30.69 14.35
C ASN A 5 26.68 30.58 15.13
N ILE A 6 26.18 31.68 15.72
CA ILE A 6 24.95 31.67 16.52
C ILE A 6 23.71 31.32 15.67
N ILE A 7 23.65 31.81 14.43
CA ILE A 7 22.53 31.51 13.52
C ILE A 7 22.57 30.04 13.11
N THR A 8 23.76 29.47 12.86
CA THR A 8 23.91 28.05 12.51
C THR A 8 23.52 27.12 13.66
N THR A 9 23.86 27.45 14.92
CA THR A 9 23.49 26.63 16.08
C THR A 9 21.98 26.66 16.36
N LEU A 10 21.33 27.82 16.20
CA LEU A 10 19.89 27.95 16.38
C LEU A 10 19.10 27.18 15.30
N PHE A 11 19.59 27.17 14.06
CA PHE A 11 18.98 26.40 12.98
C PHE A 11 19.12 24.89 13.20
N ALA A 12 20.28 24.42 13.69
CA ALA A 12 20.52 23.01 14.01
C ALA A 12 19.64 22.52 15.18
N LEU A 13 19.45 23.33 16.21
CA LEU A 13 18.55 23.00 17.34
C LEU A 13 17.08 22.93 16.91
N PHE A 14 16.62 23.84 16.04
CA PHE A 14 15.25 23.82 15.52
C PHE A 14 14.97 22.64 14.58
N PHE A 15 15.98 22.23 13.80
CA PHE A 15 15.87 21.05 12.93
C PHE A 15 15.82 19.74 13.75
N PHE A 16 16.56 19.66 14.86
CA PHE A 16 16.57 18.47 15.72
C PHE A 16 15.26 18.31 16.50
N THR A 17 14.68 19.40 17.02
CA THR A 17 13.40 19.33 17.76
C THR A 17 12.20 18.99 16.89
N THR A 18 12.18 19.46 15.64
CA THR A 18 11.10 19.17 14.68
C THR A 18 11.14 17.73 14.18
N LEU A 19 12.32 17.15 14.01
CA LEU A 19 12.48 15.75 13.58
C LEU A 19 11.94 14.76 14.64
N SER A 20 12.29 14.95 15.92
CA SER A 20 11.81 14.08 17.00
C SER A 20 10.28 14.15 17.19
N ALA A 21 9.67 15.30 16.95
CA ALA A 21 8.22 15.45 17.02
C ALA A 21 7.51 14.68 15.90
N GLN A 22 8.07 14.68 14.69
CA GLN A 22 7.51 13.97 13.54
C GLN A 22 7.62 12.44 13.68
N GLU A 23 8.72 11.94 14.24
CA GLU A 23 8.87 10.51 14.52
C GLU A 23 7.85 10.03 15.57
N ALA A 24 7.65 10.79 16.63
CA ALA A 24 6.66 10.45 17.67
C ALA A 24 5.21 10.42 17.12
N GLU A 25 4.86 11.33 16.22
CA GLU A 25 3.55 11.35 15.57
C GLU A 25 3.38 10.16 14.60
N SER A 26 4.42 9.84 13.83
CA SER A 26 4.46 8.66 12.95
C SER A 26 4.27 7.36 13.73
N GLU A 27 4.97 7.20 14.86
CA GLU A 27 4.87 6.00 15.69
C GLU A 27 3.49 5.86 16.33
N ALA A 28 2.91 6.96 16.83
CA ALA A 28 1.54 6.97 17.33
C ALA A 28 0.51 6.61 16.25
N MET A 29 0.69 7.10 15.02
CA MET A 29 -0.14 6.74 13.87
C MET A 29 0.00 5.28 13.47
N ASN A 30 1.21 4.73 13.50
CA ASN A 30 1.46 3.32 13.23
C ASN A 30 0.83 2.41 14.30
N GLU A 31 0.90 2.79 15.58
CA GLU A 31 0.23 2.04 16.65
C GLU A 31 -1.30 2.06 16.48
N LYS A 32 -1.87 3.19 16.00
CA LYS A 32 -3.32 3.32 15.73
C LYS A 32 -3.83 2.27 14.74
N ILE A 33 -3.06 1.91 13.72
CA ILE A 33 -3.48 0.95 12.70
C ILE A 33 -3.04 -0.49 12.97
N LYS A 34 -2.22 -0.75 13.99
CA LYS A 34 -1.65 -2.07 14.27
C LYS A 34 -2.71 -3.16 14.41
N GLY A 35 -3.79 -2.90 15.16
CA GLY A 35 -4.92 -3.84 15.27
C GLY A 35 -5.64 -4.06 13.94
N LYS A 36 -5.71 -3.03 13.09
CA LYS A 36 -6.35 -3.10 11.76
C LYS A 36 -5.51 -3.90 10.78
N ILE A 37 -4.18 -3.77 10.83
CA ILE A 37 -3.25 -4.62 10.05
C ILE A 37 -3.51 -6.11 10.36
N GLN A 38 -3.66 -6.46 11.65
CA GLN A 38 -3.94 -7.85 12.05
C GLN A 38 -5.25 -8.39 11.45
N ILE A 39 -6.27 -7.55 11.34
CA ILE A 39 -7.53 -7.92 10.67
C ILE A 39 -7.27 -8.14 9.17
N CYS A 40 -6.56 -7.24 8.49
CA CYS A 40 -6.27 -7.36 7.07
C CYS A 40 -5.52 -8.67 6.74
N VAL A 41 -4.45 -8.98 7.48
CA VAL A 41 -3.60 -10.16 7.21
C VAL A 41 -4.31 -11.48 7.52
N SER A 42 -5.39 -11.47 8.31
CA SER A 42 -6.19 -12.67 8.58
C SER A 42 -6.78 -13.31 7.31
N CYS A 43 -7.07 -12.50 6.30
CA CYS A 43 -7.56 -12.95 4.99
C CYS A 43 -6.50 -12.76 3.90
N HIS A 44 -5.80 -11.63 3.90
CA HIS A 44 -4.84 -11.29 2.85
C HIS A 44 -3.44 -11.91 3.04
N GLY A 45 -3.26 -12.72 4.08
CA GLY A 45 -1.99 -13.39 4.39
C GLY A 45 -1.01 -12.50 5.15
N GLU A 46 -0.02 -13.14 5.76
CA GLU A 46 1.08 -12.45 6.43
C GLU A 46 1.78 -11.52 5.43
N GLN A 47 2.13 -10.32 5.88
CA GLN A 47 2.66 -9.26 5.03
C GLN A 47 1.76 -8.97 3.81
N GLY A 48 0.45 -9.27 3.84
CA GLY A 48 -0.42 -9.08 2.67
C GLY A 48 -0.11 -9.98 1.47
N ALA A 49 0.65 -11.06 1.68
CA ALA A 49 0.96 -12.07 0.69
C ALA A 49 -0.06 -13.22 0.78
N THR A 50 -1.11 -13.13 -0.04
CA THR A 50 -2.27 -14.02 0.06
C THR A 50 -1.93 -15.50 0.04
N ILE A 51 -2.65 -16.27 0.87
CA ILE A 51 -2.59 -17.73 0.91
C ILE A 51 -3.71 -18.41 0.11
N MET A 52 -4.70 -17.64 -0.36
CA MET A 52 -5.85 -18.16 -1.12
C MET A 52 -6.16 -17.28 -2.36
N PRO A 53 -6.44 -17.87 -3.53
CA PRO A 53 -6.67 -17.10 -4.77
C PRO A 53 -7.82 -16.10 -4.73
N VAL A 54 -8.79 -16.29 -3.83
CA VAL A 54 -9.96 -15.39 -3.71
C VAL A 54 -9.61 -14.06 -3.03
N TYR A 55 -8.55 -14.02 -2.23
CA TYR A 55 -8.10 -12.81 -1.56
C TYR A 55 -6.93 -12.20 -2.34
N PRO A 56 -7.04 -10.94 -2.79
CA PRO A 56 -5.97 -10.31 -3.55
C PRO A 56 -4.72 -10.08 -2.70
N ILE A 57 -3.56 -10.10 -3.33
CA ILE A 57 -2.28 -9.68 -2.74
C ILE A 57 -2.36 -8.17 -2.48
N LEU A 58 -2.00 -7.76 -1.26
CA LEU A 58 -1.87 -6.34 -0.87
C LEU A 58 -0.42 -5.87 -0.90
N ALA A 59 0.52 -6.79 -0.63
CA ALA A 59 1.95 -6.50 -0.57
C ALA A 59 2.47 -5.93 -1.89
N GLY A 60 3.26 -4.86 -1.83
CA GLY A 60 3.91 -4.26 -2.99
C GLY A 60 2.95 -3.61 -3.99
N GLN A 61 1.67 -3.48 -3.63
CA GLN A 61 0.69 -2.80 -4.45
C GLN A 61 0.92 -1.28 -4.40
N ASN A 62 0.58 -0.56 -5.47
CA ASN A 62 0.72 0.90 -5.47
C ASN A 62 -0.07 1.57 -4.34
N PHE A 63 0.56 2.52 -3.66
CA PHE A 63 -0.03 3.29 -2.56
C PHE A 63 -1.36 3.95 -2.94
N TYR A 64 -1.39 4.69 -4.06
CA TYR A 64 -2.59 5.42 -4.48
C TYR A 64 -3.70 4.47 -4.87
N TYR A 65 -3.36 3.39 -5.57
CA TYR A 65 -4.33 2.35 -5.89
C TYR A 65 -4.95 1.78 -4.62
N ALA A 66 -4.13 1.32 -3.65
CA ALA A 66 -4.63 0.73 -2.41
C ALA A 66 -5.52 1.70 -1.62
N TYR A 67 -5.11 2.96 -1.49
CA TYR A 67 -5.91 4.00 -0.84
C TYR A 67 -7.24 4.25 -1.55
N VAL A 68 -7.23 4.36 -2.89
CA VAL A 68 -8.46 4.53 -3.68
C VAL A 68 -9.38 3.32 -3.52
N GLN A 69 -8.85 2.10 -3.54
CA GLN A 69 -9.67 0.90 -3.32
C GLN A 69 -10.37 0.92 -1.96
N LEU A 70 -9.65 1.26 -0.88
CA LEU A 70 -10.25 1.36 0.46
C LEU A 70 -11.35 2.42 0.51
N LYS A 71 -11.10 3.60 -0.07
CA LYS A 71 -12.06 4.70 -0.15
C LYS A 71 -13.30 4.34 -0.98
N ASP A 72 -13.11 3.67 -2.10
CA ASP A 72 -14.19 3.30 -3.02
C ASP A 72 -15.03 2.14 -2.46
N LEU A 73 -14.40 1.21 -1.73
CA LEU A 73 -15.10 0.17 -0.96
C LEU A 73 -15.94 0.80 0.17
N LYS A 74 -15.39 1.76 0.92
CA LYS A 74 -16.09 2.44 2.02
C LYS A 74 -17.27 3.27 1.52
N SER A 75 -17.12 3.96 0.39
CA SER A 75 -18.21 4.75 -0.22
C SER A 75 -19.22 3.93 -1.00
N GLY A 76 -18.93 2.65 -1.27
CA GLY A 76 -19.78 1.77 -2.08
C GLY A 76 -19.65 1.97 -3.59
N LEU A 77 -18.73 2.83 -4.06
CA LEU A 77 -18.38 2.96 -5.48
C LEU A 77 -17.80 1.64 -6.02
N ARG A 78 -17.00 0.95 -5.20
CA ARG A 78 -16.60 -0.43 -5.42
C ARG A 78 -17.44 -1.33 -4.51
N LYS A 79 -18.17 -2.28 -5.09
CA LYS A 79 -19.03 -3.20 -4.34
C LYS A 79 -18.30 -4.50 -4.00
N ASN A 80 -18.23 -4.82 -2.72
CA ASN A 80 -17.85 -6.13 -2.19
C ASN A 80 -18.35 -6.21 -0.74
N GLU A 81 -19.26 -7.13 -0.43
CA GLU A 81 -19.93 -7.17 0.89
C GLU A 81 -18.96 -7.44 2.04
N ILE A 82 -17.99 -8.34 1.81
CA ILE A 82 -16.98 -8.70 2.82
C ILE A 82 -16.11 -7.47 3.12
N MET A 83 -15.52 -6.87 2.10
CA MET A 83 -14.61 -5.75 2.28
C MET A 83 -15.32 -4.47 2.71
N ALA A 84 -16.58 -4.24 2.30
CA ALA A 84 -17.36 -3.08 2.73
C ALA A 84 -17.47 -3.06 4.27
N ALA A 85 -17.76 -4.21 4.89
CA ALA A 85 -17.79 -4.33 6.35
C ALA A 85 -16.41 -4.06 7.00
N MET A 86 -15.32 -4.49 6.35
CA MET A 86 -13.96 -4.30 6.89
C MET A 86 -13.52 -2.83 6.88
N VAL A 87 -14.02 -2.02 5.92
CA VAL A 87 -13.57 -0.63 5.74
C VAL A 87 -14.54 0.41 6.30
N GLN A 88 -15.72 0.00 6.77
CA GLN A 88 -16.81 0.89 7.19
C GLN A 88 -16.37 1.88 8.28
N ASP A 89 -15.49 1.45 9.19
CA ASP A 89 -15.02 2.23 10.35
C ASP A 89 -13.59 2.77 10.16
N LEU A 90 -13.04 2.69 8.94
CA LEU A 90 -11.73 3.25 8.65
C LEU A 90 -11.81 4.75 8.42
N GLU A 91 -11.02 5.50 9.16
CA GLU A 91 -10.84 6.93 8.93
C GLU A 91 -9.90 7.18 7.74
N LYS A 92 -10.00 8.38 7.15
CA LYS A 92 -9.19 8.76 5.98
C LYS A 92 -7.69 8.50 6.18
N ASP A 93 -7.16 8.90 7.34
CA ASP A 93 -5.73 8.77 7.60
C ASP A 93 -5.35 7.32 7.93
N GLU A 94 -6.24 6.53 8.50
CA GLU A 94 -6.01 5.08 8.68
C GLU A 94 -5.93 4.36 7.33
N MET A 95 -6.80 4.72 6.37
CA MET A 95 -6.74 4.16 5.02
C MET A 95 -5.41 4.48 4.31
N LYS A 96 -4.88 5.70 4.49
CA LYS A 96 -3.56 6.05 3.97
C LYS A 96 -2.45 5.26 4.64
N LEU A 97 -2.47 5.15 5.97
CA LEU A 97 -1.45 4.41 6.71
C LEU A 97 -1.46 2.92 6.34
N LEU A 98 -2.64 2.31 6.19
CA LEU A 98 -2.78 0.93 5.71
C LEU A 98 -2.26 0.78 4.28
N ALA A 99 -2.63 1.70 3.37
CA ALA A 99 -2.12 1.70 2.01
C ALA A 99 -0.59 1.80 1.96
N GLY A 100 0.00 2.70 2.77
CA GLY A 100 1.44 2.85 2.95
C GLY A 100 2.08 1.56 3.42
N HIS A 101 1.60 1.03 4.54
CA HIS A 101 2.10 -0.21 5.14
C HIS A 101 2.18 -1.36 4.13
N PHE A 102 1.11 -1.64 3.39
CA PHE A 102 1.12 -2.76 2.44
C PHE A 102 1.94 -2.47 1.17
N SER A 103 1.97 -1.20 0.71
CA SER A 103 2.70 -0.80 -0.50
C SER A 103 4.22 -0.90 -0.36
N GLU A 104 4.75 -0.74 0.86
CA GLU A 104 6.19 -0.80 1.13
C GLU A 104 6.73 -2.22 1.25
N GLN A 105 5.85 -3.22 1.36
CA GLN A 105 6.27 -4.61 1.44
C GLN A 105 6.65 -5.14 0.05
N ALA A 106 7.50 -6.16 0.03
CA ALA A 106 7.88 -6.80 -1.22
C ALA A 106 6.70 -7.55 -1.85
N TRP A 107 6.56 -7.43 -3.16
CA TRP A 107 5.65 -8.30 -3.92
C TRP A 107 6.05 -9.77 -3.74
N PRO A 108 5.13 -10.66 -3.36
CA PRO A 108 5.48 -12.03 -3.02
C PRO A 108 5.67 -12.90 -4.28
N GLU A 109 6.53 -13.90 -4.17
CA GLU A 109 6.58 -14.97 -5.16
C GLU A 109 5.30 -15.81 -5.09
N THR A 110 4.49 -15.76 -6.14
CA THR A 110 3.28 -16.60 -6.20
C THR A 110 3.65 -18.03 -6.60
N LYS A 111 3.11 -19.03 -5.89
CA LYS A 111 3.29 -20.45 -6.24
C LYS A 111 2.40 -20.89 -7.43
N HIS A 112 1.76 -19.94 -8.11
CA HIS A 112 0.88 -20.23 -9.23
C HIS A 112 1.69 -20.78 -10.40
N LYS A 113 1.21 -21.89 -10.99
CA LYS A 113 1.79 -22.46 -12.19
C LYS A 113 0.85 -22.25 -13.35
N SER A 114 1.26 -21.42 -14.31
CA SER A 114 0.52 -21.17 -15.53
C SER A 114 0.67 -22.33 -16.50
N ASP A 115 -0.39 -22.60 -17.26
CA ASP A 115 -0.36 -23.53 -18.39
C ASP A 115 0.44 -22.89 -19.54
N ALA A 116 1.44 -23.60 -20.07
CA ALA A 116 2.33 -23.07 -21.09
C ALA A 116 1.60 -22.74 -22.40
N GLY A 117 0.67 -23.60 -22.84
CA GLY A 117 -0.10 -23.39 -24.07
C GLY A 117 -1.03 -22.18 -23.98
N LYS A 118 -1.61 -21.92 -22.80
CA LYS A 118 -2.41 -20.72 -22.55
C LYS A 118 -1.57 -19.46 -22.38
N THR A 119 -0.34 -19.58 -21.90
CA THR A 119 0.53 -18.43 -21.65
C THR A 119 0.89 -17.70 -22.95
N ASP A 120 1.13 -18.43 -24.04
CA ASP A 120 1.44 -17.80 -25.33
C ASP A 120 0.23 -17.09 -25.94
N ILE A 121 -0.95 -17.71 -25.85
CA ILE A 121 -2.22 -17.08 -26.27
C ILE A 121 -2.50 -15.83 -25.43
N ALA A 122 -2.24 -15.88 -24.11
CA ALA A 122 -2.43 -14.74 -23.22
C ALA A 122 -1.51 -13.57 -23.58
N LYS A 123 -0.23 -13.82 -23.88
CA LYS A 123 0.70 -12.78 -24.34
C LYS A 123 0.22 -12.10 -25.61
N MET A 124 -0.24 -12.88 -26.59
CA MET A 124 -0.81 -12.31 -27.83
C MET A 124 -2.03 -11.44 -27.55
N ALA A 125 -2.92 -11.89 -26.65
CA ALA A 125 -4.11 -11.11 -26.26
C ALA A 125 -3.74 -9.82 -25.52
N ILE A 126 -2.74 -9.86 -24.64
CA ILE A 126 -2.20 -8.69 -23.92
C ILE A 126 -1.67 -7.65 -24.89
N ASP A 127 -0.88 -8.07 -25.88
CA ASP A 127 -0.28 -7.17 -26.86
C ASP A 127 -1.34 -6.57 -27.77
N ALA A 128 -2.26 -7.39 -28.28
CA ALA A 128 -3.36 -6.94 -29.12
C ALA A 128 -4.32 -5.99 -28.37
N GLY A 129 -4.58 -6.26 -27.09
CA GLY A 129 -5.36 -5.41 -26.21
C GLY A 129 -4.60 -4.18 -25.68
N GLN A 130 -3.32 -4.03 -26.06
CA GLN A 130 -2.45 -2.94 -25.63
C GLN A 130 -2.41 -2.76 -24.10
N CYS A 131 -2.56 -3.85 -23.33
CA CYS A 131 -2.74 -3.77 -21.87
C CYS A 131 -1.52 -3.13 -21.19
N VAL A 132 -0.33 -3.40 -21.72
CA VAL A 132 0.95 -2.86 -21.23
C VAL A 132 1.08 -1.35 -21.42
N GLN A 133 0.22 -0.71 -22.22
CA GLN A 133 0.23 0.76 -22.36
C GLN A 133 -0.23 1.46 -21.09
N CYS A 134 -1.09 0.81 -20.30
CA CYS A 134 -1.54 1.33 -19.01
C CYS A 134 -0.93 0.55 -17.84
N HIS A 135 -0.69 -0.75 -17.99
CA HIS A 135 -0.22 -1.62 -16.90
C HIS A 135 1.29 -1.86 -16.89
N ARG A 136 2.05 -1.28 -17.84
CA ARG A 136 3.51 -1.42 -18.01
C ARG A 136 3.94 -2.85 -18.37
N GLY A 137 5.19 -2.97 -18.81
CA GLY A 137 5.74 -4.18 -19.44
C GLY A 137 5.79 -5.43 -18.54
N GLY A 138 5.73 -5.30 -17.22
CA GLY A 138 5.64 -6.43 -16.29
C GLY A 138 4.42 -6.37 -15.36
N PHE A 139 3.39 -5.62 -15.73
CA PHE A 139 2.14 -5.48 -14.95
C PHE A 139 2.35 -4.89 -13.55
N GLU A 140 3.41 -4.11 -13.37
CA GLU A 140 3.75 -3.49 -12.08
C GLU A 140 2.78 -2.36 -11.72
N GLY A 141 2.08 -1.80 -12.73
CA GLY A 141 1.23 -0.63 -12.55
C GLY A 141 2.03 0.66 -12.26
N GLU A 142 1.30 1.75 -12.04
CA GLU A 142 1.83 3.06 -11.65
C GLU A 142 1.35 3.46 -10.26
#